data_AF-A0A2G5QKX2-F1
#
_entry.id   AF-A0A2G5QKX2-F1
#
_cell.length_a   1.000
_cell.length_b   1.000
_cell.length_c   1.000
_cell.angle_alpha   90.00
_cell.angle_beta   90.00
_cell.angle_gamma   90.00
#
_symmetry.space_group_name_H-M   'P 1'
#
loop_
_entity.id
_entity.type
_entity.pdbx_description
1 polymer ?
#
loop_
_entity_poly.entity_id
_entity_poly.type
_entity_poly.pdbx_seq_one_letter_code
_entity_poly.pdbx_strand_id
1 'polypeptide(L)'
;MKLVSGLLAIAVIAAASQANAGTIAACGPQKGHAYYPAAGLVKKGQDGWEDDQISGGSTTLTQNDKGELDVLFKDSRGEIVSSRDDGGQIIPLRMSSKEITVLVAYPEGIQAAEIYSFVREVDGKAKMLQLSSKSAVMIPKAAVYVADCTTLNLPEK
;
A
#
# COMPACT_ATOMS: atom_id res chain seq x y z
N MET A 1 54.69 27.13 -38.75
CA MET A 1 54.49 26.15 -37.67
C MET A 1 53.19 26.50 -36.96
N LYS A 2 52.10 25.79 -37.25
CA LYS A 2 50.74 26.14 -36.76
C LYS A 2 50.52 25.52 -35.38
N LEU A 3 50.28 26.34 -34.36
CA LEU A 3 49.83 25.90 -33.04
C LEU A 3 48.41 25.35 -33.16
N VAL A 4 48.21 24.11 -32.73
CA VAL A 4 46.88 23.50 -32.59
C VAL A 4 46.43 23.72 -31.15
N SER A 5 45.45 24.61 -30.96
CA SER A 5 44.76 24.80 -29.69
C SER A 5 44.01 23.53 -29.30
N GLY A 6 44.40 22.91 -28.19
CA GLY A 6 43.66 21.82 -27.56
C GLY A 6 42.42 22.37 -26.84
N LEU A 7 41.24 21.97 -27.29
CA LEU A 7 39.98 22.16 -26.57
C LEU A 7 39.88 21.08 -25.48
N LEU A 8 40.03 21.48 -24.21
CA LEU A 8 39.84 20.57 -23.08
C LEU A 8 38.34 20.46 -22.81
N ALA A 9 37.71 19.37 -23.27
CA ALA A 9 36.32 19.06 -22.98
C ALA A 9 36.21 18.53 -21.53
N ILE A 10 35.72 19.36 -20.60
CA ILE A 10 35.36 18.94 -19.25
C ILE A 10 34.02 18.18 -19.35
N ALA A 11 34.09 16.86 -19.31
CA ALA A 11 32.92 15.99 -19.18
C ALA A 11 32.38 16.10 -17.75
N VAL A 12 31.28 16.83 -17.56
CA VAL A 12 30.53 16.86 -16.31
C VAL A 12 29.78 15.51 -16.20
N ILE A 13 30.34 14.60 -15.41
CA ILE A 13 29.66 13.35 -15.04
C ILE A 13 28.58 13.74 -14.02
N ALA A 14 27.36 13.95 -14.50
CA ALA A 14 26.19 14.03 -13.64
C ALA A 14 26.00 12.64 -13.01
N ALA A 15 26.42 12.50 -11.75
CA ALA A 15 26.04 11.37 -10.93
C ALA A 15 24.51 11.45 -10.75
N ALA A 16 23.78 10.73 -11.59
CA ALA A 16 22.38 10.45 -11.35
C ALA A 16 22.32 9.63 -10.07
N SER A 17 21.97 10.28 -8.96
CA SER A 17 21.54 9.58 -7.76
C SER A 17 20.37 8.71 -8.18
N GLN A 18 20.59 7.40 -8.28
CA GLN A 18 19.49 6.43 -8.32
C GLN A 18 18.84 6.50 -6.95
N ALA A 19 17.96 7.47 -6.80
CA ALA A 19 17.01 7.45 -5.73
C ALA A 19 16.11 6.24 -6.08
N ASN A 20 16.15 5.25 -5.20
CA ASN A 20 15.44 4.01 -5.37
C ASN A 20 14.15 4.14 -4.57
N ALA A 21 13.01 4.04 -5.26
CA ALA A 21 11.75 3.79 -4.59
C ALA A 21 11.89 2.54 -3.71
N GLY A 22 11.82 2.74 -2.40
CA GLY A 22 12.11 1.72 -1.40
C GLY A 22 10.85 0.96 -1.01
N THR A 23 10.96 -0.37 -0.91
CA THR A 23 9.93 -1.18 -0.24
C THR A 23 10.05 -1.01 1.28
N ILE A 24 9.02 -0.40 1.90
CA ILE A 24 8.90 -0.28 3.36
C ILE A 24 8.34 -1.58 3.92
N ALA A 25 7.26 -2.11 3.37
CA ALA A 25 6.66 -3.35 3.84
C ALA A 25 6.20 -4.22 2.67
N ALA A 26 6.30 -5.53 2.80
CA ALA A 26 5.77 -6.49 1.84
C ALA A 26 5.06 -7.62 2.60
N CYS A 27 3.77 -7.78 2.31
CA CYS A 27 2.87 -8.66 3.03
C CYS A 27 2.10 -9.57 2.08
N GLY A 28 1.82 -10.77 2.56
CA GLY A 28 1.19 -11.83 1.79
C GLY A 28 -0.34 -11.80 1.83
N PRO A 29 -0.97 -12.98 1.65
CA PRO A 29 -2.41 -13.14 1.71
C PRO A 29 -3.01 -12.63 3.02
N GLN A 30 -4.22 -12.12 2.93
CA GLN A 30 -4.93 -11.55 4.06
C GLN A 30 -6.11 -12.44 4.47
N LYS A 31 -6.39 -12.51 5.77
CA LYS A 31 -7.57 -13.19 6.33
C LYS A 31 -8.19 -12.33 7.44
N GLY A 32 -9.49 -12.46 7.65
CA GLY A 32 -10.18 -11.66 8.65
C GLY A 32 -11.68 -11.89 8.67
N HIS A 33 -12.40 -10.87 9.11
CA HIS A 33 -13.86 -10.87 9.16
C HIS A 33 -14.42 -9.62 8.49
N ALA A 34 -15.57 -9.77 7.84
CA ALA A 34 -16.30 -8.70 7.22
C ALA A 34 -17.77 -8.71 7.66
N TYR A 35 -18.33 -7.52 7.86
CA TYR A 35 -19.76 -7.34 7.97
C TYR A 35 -20.32 -6.92 6.61
N TYR A 36 -21.31 -7.67 6.14
CA TYR A 36 -22.06 -7.40 4.92
C TYR A 36 -23.42 -6.83 5.30
N PRO A 37 -23.68 -5.52 5.11
CA PRO A 37 -25.00 -4.96 5.36
C PRO A 37 -26.00 -5.40 4.27
N ALA A 38 -27.29 -5.41 4.59
CA ALA A 38 -28.36 -5.65 3.62
C ALA A 38 -28.50 -4.46 2.65
N ALA A 39 -27.56 -4.36 1.71
CA ALA A 39 -27.44 -3.30 0.72
C ALA A 39 -26.77 -3.82 -0.56
N GLY A 40 -27.00 -3.14 -1.68
CA GLY A 40 -26.49 -3.58 -2.98
C GLY A 40 -27.07 -4.94 -3.37
N LEU A 41 -26.20 -5.92 -3.60
CA LEU A 41 -26.58 -7.30 -3.93
C LEU A 41 -26.86 -8.18 -2.69
N VAL A 42 -26.56 -7.70 -1.48
CA VAL A 42 -26.83 -8.42 -0.23
C VAL A 42 -28.29 -8.21 0.16
N LYS A 43 -29.10 -9.27 0.12
CA LYS A 43 -30.53 -9.18 0.46
C LYS A 43 -30.72 -9.19 1.97
N LYS A 44 -31.87 -8.67 2.43
CA LYS A 44 -32.28 -8.75 3.83
C LYS A 44 -32.30 -10.22 4.31
N GLY A 45 -31.70 -10.48 5.46
CA GLY A 45 -31.55 -11.84 6.00
C GLY A 45 -30.34 -12.60 5.44
N GLN A 46 -29.56 -11.98 4.55
CA GLN A 46 -28.22 -12.43 4.14
C GLN A 46 -27.12 -11.49 4.68
N ASP A 47 -27.51 -10.49 5.46
CA ASP A 47 -26.59 -9.59 6.14
C ASP A 47 -26.02 -10.21 7.41
N GLY A 48 -24.77 -9.90 7.72
CA GLY A 48 -24.10 -10.49 8.88
C GLY A 48 -22.58 -10.43 8.82
N TRP A 49 -21.98 -10.99 9.87
CA TRP A 49 -20.54 -11.23 9.97
C TRP A 49 -20.18 -12.54 9.29
N GLU A 50 -19.16 -12.51 8.45
CA GLU A 50 -18.61 -13.67 7.76
C GLU A 50 -17.08 -13.69 7.84
N ASP A 51 -16.50 -14.88 7.71
CA ASP A 51 -15.07 -15.02 7.43
C ASP A 51 -14.77 -14.51 6.03
N ASP A 52 -13.71 -13.70 5.89
CA ASP A 52 -13.34 -13.10 4.62
C ASP A 52 -11.82 -13.22 4.39
N GLN A 53 -11.43 -13.49 3.14
CA GLN A 53 -10.06 -13.79 2.79
C GLN A 53 -9.69 -13.25 1.42
N ILE A 54 -8.46 -12.73 1.32
CA ILE A 54 -7.81 -12.33 0.07
C ILE A 54 -6.64 -13.30 -0.19
N SER A 55 -6.97 -14.53 -0.59
CA SER A 55 -6.04 -15.68 -0.60
C SER A 55 -4.86 -15.56 -1.55
N GLY A 56 -5.05 -14.91 -2.69
CA GLY A 56 -4.00 -14.66 -3.70
C GLY A 56 -3.42 -13.25 -3.62
N GLY A 57 -3.82 -12.47 -2.61
CA GLY A 57 -3.43 -11.07 -2.47
C GLY A 57 -2.00 -10.93 -1.97
N SER A 58 -1.42 -9.79 -2.30
CA SER A 58 -0.22 -9.26 -1.67
C SER A 58 -0.41 -7.76 -1.51
N THR A 59 0.18 -7.19 -0.46
CA THR A 59 0.15 -5.76 -0.20
C THR A 59 1.55 -5.27 0.12
N THR A 60 1.98 -4.23 -0.56
CA THR A 60 3.31 -3.63 -0.40
C THR A 60 3.16 -2.15 -0.11
N LEU A 61 3.79 -1.67 0.96
CA LEU A 61 3.98 -0.24 1.19
C LEU A 61 5.32 0.17 0.60
N THR A 62 5.30 1.14 -0.30
CA THR A 62 6.51 1.70 -0.93
C THR A 62 6.63 3.18 -0.62
N GLN A 63 7.83 3.71 -0.80
CA GLN A 63 8.10 5.13 -0.75
C GLN A 63 9.01 5.50 -1.91
N ASN A 64 8.63 6.51 -2.70
CA ASN A 64 9.49 7.01 -3.76
C ASN A 64 10.53 8.01 -3.23
N ASP A 65 11.36 8.49 -4.13
CA ASP A 65 12.49 9.39 -3.86
C ASP A 65 12.09 10.76 -3.32
N LYS A 66 10.84 11.15 -3.55
CA LYS A 66 10.24 12.39 -3.05
C LYS A 66 9.63 12.19 -1.66
N GLY A 67 9.75 10.99 -1.09
CA GLY A 67 9.14 10.62 0.18
C GLY A 67 7.65 10.29 0.07
N GLU A 68 7.09 10.19 -1.13
CA GLU A 68 5.67 9.93 -1.35
C GLU A 68 5.41 8.43 -1.16
N LEU A 69 4.48 8.12 -0.24
CA LEU A 69 4.07 6.74 0.05
C LEU A 69 3.09 6.22 -0.99
N ASP A 70 3.19 4.94 -1.34
CA ASP A 70 2.19 4.22 -2.13
C ASP A 70 1.87 2.84 -1.54
N VAL A 71 0.62 2.39 -1.72
CA VAL A 71 0.19 1.04 -1.36
C VAL A 71 -0.07 0.29 -2.65
N LEU A 72 0.77 -0.68 -2.94
CA LEU A 72 0.60 -1.58 -4.06
C LEU A 72 -0.16 -2.82 -3.59
N PHE A 73 -1.19 -3.24 -4.31
CA PHE A 73 -1.91 -4.47 -3.99
C PHE A 73 -2.13 -5.32 -5.24
N LYS A 74 -2.24 -6.63 -5.04
CA LYS A 74 -2.60 -7.54 -6.12
C LYS A 74 -4.11 -7.62 -6.26
N ASP A 75 -4.62 -7.26 -7.43
CA ASP A 75 -6.06 -7.25 -7.70
C ASP A 75 -6.61 -8.65 -8.06
N SER A 76 -7.91 -8.71 -8.35
CA SER A 76 -8.60 -9.96 -8.74
C SER A 76 -8.12 -10.56 -10.08
N ARG A 77 -7.48 -9.76 -10.94
CA ARG A 77 -6.86 -10.20 -12.21
C ARG A 77 -5.42 -10.67 -12.01
N GLY A 78 -4.88 -10.47 -10.80
CA GLY A 78 -3.52 -10.83 -10.43
C GLY A 78 -2.49 -9.76 -10.81
N GLU A 79 -2.93 -8.57 -11.22
CA GLU A 79 -2.06 -7.45 -11.53
C GLU A 79 -1.68 -6.71 -10.24
N ILE A 80 -0.47 -6.18 -10.19
CA ILE A 80 -0.07 -5.26 -9.11
C ILE A 80 -0.59 -3.88 -9.49
N VAL A 81 -1.45 -3.33 -8.63
CA VAL A 81 -2.11 -2.04 -8.82
C VAL A 81 -1.55 -1.06 -7.79
N SER A 82 -1.20 0.14 -8.25
CA SER A 82 -0.88 1.27 -7.39
C SER A 82 -2.18 1.90 -6.89
N SER A 83 -2.27 2.10 -5.58
CA SER A 83 -3.42 2.79 -4.99
C SER A 83 -3.52 4.22 -5.52
N ARG A 84 -2.39 4.90 -5.72
CA ARG A 84 -2.38 6.26 -6.31
C ARG A 84 -2.85 6.29 -7.75
N ASP A 85 -2.36 5.37 -8.57
CA ASP A 85 -2.77 5.30 -9.99
C ASP A 85 -4.25 4.92 -10.15
N ASP A 86 -4.79 4.18 -9.18
CA ASP A 86 -6.22 3.84 -9.08
C ASP A 86 -7.07 4.95 -8.41
N GLY A 87 -6.54 6.17 -8.29
CA GLY A 87 -7.25 7.34 -7.77
C GLY A 87 -7.28 7.48 -6.25
N GLY A 88 -6.52 6.65 -5.54
CA GLY A 88 -6.38 6.67 -4.08
C GLY A 88 -5.48 7.81 -3.59
N GLN A 89 -5.96 8.53 -2.59
CA GLN A 89 -5.21 9.52 -1.84
C GLN A 89 -4.60 8.86 -0.60
N ILE A 90 -3.29 9.00 -0.42
CA ILE A 90 -2.57 8.34 0.68
C ILE A 90 -2.17 9.37 1.72
N ILE A 91 -2.65 9.16 2.94
CA ILE A 91 -2.46 10.05 4.09
C ILE A 91 -1.74 9.25 5.20
N PRO A 92 -0.49 9.59 5.55
CA PRO A 92 0.17 9.01 6.71
C PRO A 92 -0.58 9.39 7.99
N LEU A 93 -0.96 8.41 8.80
CA LEU A 93 -1.64 8.63 10.07
C LEU A 93 -0.70 8.54 11.27
N ARG A 94 0.20 7.54 11.26
CA ARG A 94 1.16 7.29 12.35
C ARG A 94 2.47 6.74 11.80
N MET A 95 3.59 7.19 12.34
CA MET A 95 4.92 6.70 11.99
C MET A 95 5.83 6.67 13.22
N SER A 96 6.43 5.52 13.47
CA SER A 96 7.42 5.26 14.53
C SER A 96 8.42 4.20 14.09
N SER A 97 9.39 3.88 14.94
CA SER A 97 10.34 2.77 14.72
C SER A 97 9.68 1.38 14.79
N LYS A 98 8.42 1.28 15.21
CA LYS A 98 7.67 0.01 15.34
C LYS A 98 6.44 -0.10 14.46
N GLU A 99 5.91 1.01 13.96
CA GLU A 99 4.73 1.00 13.11
C GLU A 99 4.75 2.12 12.07
N ILE A 100 4.10 1.84 10.94
CA ILE A 100 3.62 2.84 9.99
C ILE A 100 2.15 2.56 9.68
N THR A 101 1.30 3.58 9.80
CA THR A 101 -0.12 3.52 9.46
C THR A 101 -0.42 4.55 8.37
N VAL A 102 -1.09 4.12 7.31
CA VAL A 102 -1.57 5.00 6.22
C VAL A 102 -3.06 4.79 6.02
N LEU A 103 -3.76 5.88 5.71
CA LEU A 103 -5.10 5.86 5.12
C LEU A 103 -4.96 5.96 3.60
N VAL A 104 -5.64 5.08 2.89
CA VAL A 104 -5.90 5.17 1.45
C VAL A 104 -7.37 5.51 1.27
N ALA A 105 -7.65 6.73 0.81
CA ALA A 105 -9.00 7.20 0.55
C ALA A 105 -9.24 7.27 -0.96
N TYR A 106 -10.27 6.59 -1.44
CA TYR A 106 -10.72 6.64 -2.83
C TYR A 106 -11.98 7.50 -2.87
N PRO A 107 -11.90 8.81 -3.11
CA PRO A 107 -13.07 9.69 -3.14
C PRO A 107 -13.94 9.47 -4.40
N GLU A 108 -13.35 8.92 -5.46
CA GLU A 108 -13.99 8.63 -6.73
C GLU A 108 -13.96 7.11 -7.02
N GLY A 109 -14.72 6.66 -8.02
CA GLY A 109 -14.79 5.23 -8.37
C GLY A 109 -15.53 4.39 -7.33
N ILE A 110 -14.86 3.38 -6.74
CA ILE A 110 -15.45 2.41 -5.81
C ILE A 110 -15.83 2.99 -4.44
N GLN A 111 -15.48 4.26 -4.17
CA GLN A 111 -15.65 4.98 -2.90
C GLN A 111 -15.35 4.10 -1.69
N ALA A 112 -14.05 3.95 -1.44
CA ALA A 112 -13.52 3.13 -0.38
C ALA A 112 -12.60 3.94 0.52
N ALA A 113 -12.56 3.57 1.79
CA ALA A 113 -11.56 4.03 2.73
C ALA A 113 -10.88 2.81 3.33
N GLU A 114 -9.55 2.76 3.23
CA GLU A 114 -8.77 1.63 3.71
C GLU A 114 -7.63 2.14 4.60
N ILE A 115 -7.47 1.57 5.78
CA ILE A 115 -6.38 1.89 6.70
C ILE A 115 -5.46 0.69 6.77
N TYR A 116 -4.20 0.90 6.42
CA TYR A 116 -3.15 -0.12 6.48
C TYR A 116 -2.19 0.22 7.61
N SER A 117 -2.06 -0.66 8.58
CA SER A 117 -1.08 -0.57 9.66
C SER A 117 -0.06 -1.68 9.51
N PHE A 118 1.21 -1.34 9.30
CA PHE A 118 2.32 -2.27 9.26
C PHE A 118 3.07 -2.17 10.57
N VAL A 119 3.10 -3.26 11.33
CA VAL A 119 3.51 -3.26 12.74
C VAL A 119 4.55 -4.35 12.97
N ARG A 120 5.60 -4.00 13.72
CA ARG A 120 6.52 -4.98 14.30
C ARG A 120 5.95 -5.47 15.62
N GLU A 121 5.65 -6.76 15.68
CA GLU A 121 5.16 -7.43 16.89
C GLU A 121 6.28 -7.58 17.92
N VAL A 122 5.88 -7.92 19.15
CA VAL A 122 6.81 -8.08 20.29
C VAL A 122 7.85 -9.18 20.08
N ASP A 123 7.54 -10.18 19.25
CA ASP A 123 8.46 -11.27 18.89
C ASP A 123 9.36 -10.94 17.68
N GLY A 124 9.28 -9.70 17.19
CA GLY A 124 10.08 -9.18 16.08
C GLY A 124 9.48 -9.46 14.69
N LYS A 125 8.43 -10.28 14.59
CA LYS A 125 7.71 -10.51 13.32
C LYS A 125 6.97 -9.26 12.88
N ALA A 126 6.65 -9.20 11.60
CA ALA A 126 5.91 -8.09 11.02
C ALA A 126 4.52 -8.56 10.59
N LYS A 127 3.51 -7.75 10.91
CA LYS A 127 2.12 -7.94 10.49
C LYS A 127 1.61 -6.70 9.78
N MET A 128 0.67 -6.91 8.89
CA MET A 128 -0.20 -5.87 8.39
C MET A 128 -1.60 -6.07 8.96
N LEU A 129 -2.20 -4.99 9.44
CA LEU A 129 -3.62 -4.90 9.77
C LEU A 129 -4.28 -3.99 8.74
N GLN A 130 -5.35 -4.46 8.11
CA GLN A 130 -6.13 -3.65 7.18
C GLN A 130 -7.54 -3.46 7.72
N LEU A 131 -7.98 -2.21 7.83
CA LEU A 131 -9.39 -1.87 7.92
C LEU A 131 -9.86 -1.47 6.52
N SER A 132 -11.00 -1.98 6.08
CA SER A 132 -11.57 -1.65 4.77
C SER A 132 -13.03 -1.29 4.93
N SER A 133 -13.43 -0.15 4.38
CA SER A 133 -14.81 0.30 4.29
C SER A 133 -15.14 0.54 2.82
N LYS A 134 -16.04 -0.25 2.25
CA LYS A 134 -16.49 -0.15 0.86
C LYS A 134 -18.00 -0.01 0.84
N SER A 135 -18.50 1.15 0.39
CA SER A 135 -19.93 1.46 0.43
C SER A 135 -20.57 1.69 -0.94
N ALA A 136 -19.81 2.14 -1.95
CA ALA A 136 -20.33 2.40 -3.30
C ALA A 136 -20.01 1.27 -4.31
N VAL A 137 -19.95 0.03 -3.83
CA VAL A 137 -19.70 -1.16 -4.65
C VAL A 137 -20.91 -2.08 -4.68
N MET A 138 -20.96 -3.02 -5.63
CA MET A 138 -22.07 -3.98 -5.75
C MET A 138 -22.32 -4.79 -4.47
N ILE A 139 -21.25 -5.12 -3.75
CA ILE A 139 -21.29 -5.85 -2.47
C ILE A 139 -20.58 -4.97 -1.43
N PRO A 140 -21.31 -4.07 -0.75
CA PRO A 140 -20.72 -3.23 0.29
C PRO A 140 -20.27 -4.10 1.47
N LYS A 141 -19.19 -3.68 2.13
CA LYS A 141 -18.69 -4.35 3.34
C LYS A 141 -17.82 -3.44 4.20
N ALA A 142 -17.78 -3.74 5.49
CA ALA A 142 -16.78 -3.25 6.41
C ALA A 142 -15.98 -4.43 6.94
N ALA A 143 -14.65 -4.40 6.82
CA ALA A 143 -13.80 -5.55 7.08
C ALA A 143 -12.53 -5.20 7.84
N VAL A 144 -12.04 -6.18 8.58
CA VAL A 144 -10.74 -6.14 9.27
C VAL A 144 -9.95 -7.37 8.86
N TYR A 145 -8.73 -7.17 8.37
CA TYR A 145 -7.85 -8.24 7.94
C TYR A 145 -6.49 -8.18 8.63
N VAL A 146 -5.82 -9.34 8.67
CA VAL A 146 -4.42 -9.50 9.04
C VAL A 146 -3.65 -10.24 7.95
N ALA A 147 -2.41 -9.83 7.73
CA ALA A 147 -1.45 -10.55 6.89
C ALA A 147 -0.07 -10.63 7.55
N ASP A 148 0.65 -11.71 7.24
CA ASP A 148 2.07 -11.85 7.55
C ASP A 148 2.91 -11.02 6.57
N CYS A 149 3.93 -10.34 7.09
CA CYS A 149 4.87 -9.57 6.28
C CYS A 149 6.27 -10.19 6.31
N THR A 150 6.87 -10.30 5.13
CA THR A 150 8.26 -10.77 4.97
C THR A 150 9.26 -9.64 5.13
N THR A 151 8.81 -8.40 4.90
CA THR A 151 9.64 -7.19 4.95
C THR A 151 8.94 -6.12 5.77
N LEU A 152 9.70 -5.45 6.64
CA LEU A 152 9.28 -4.22 7.34
C LEU A 152 10.52 -3.38 7.68
N ASN A 153 10.78 -2.36 6.85
CA ASN A 153 11.91 -1.43 6.91
C ASN A 153 11.38 -0.06 7.34
N LEU A 154 11.21 0.13 8.64
CA LEU A 154 10.72 1.40 9.19
C LEU A 154 11.87 2.40 9.30
N PRO A 155 11.63 3.69 9.03
CA PRO A 155 12.63 4.72 9.27
C PRO A 155 12.98 4.75 10.77
N GLU A 156 14.28 4.68 11.07
CA GLU A 156 14.78 5.00 12.41
C GLU A 156 14.60 6.51 12.62
N LYS A 157 13.93 6.90 13.71
CA LYS A 157 13.79 8.32 14.10
C LYS A 157 15.04 8.78 14.82
#